data_AF-I5C6S7-F1
#
_entry.id   AF-I5C6S7-F1
#
_cell.length_a   1.000
_cell.length_b   1.000
_cell.length_c   1.000
_cell.angle_alpha   90.00
_cell.angle_beta   90.00
_cell.angle_gamma   90.00
#
_symmetry.space_group_name_H-M   'P 1'
#
loop_
_entity.id
_entity.type
_entity.pdbx_description
1 polymer ?
#
loop_
_entity_poly.entity_id
_entity_poly.type
_entity_poly.pdbx_seq_one_letter_code
_entity_poly.pdbx_strand_id
1 'polypeptide(L)'
;MPGMIQPAAPERPSNRVAASGNDGASALKSGKPAGDHSDLPDIIDVVLAMDEETPSPTRRSPALLSNVDPLVETARSYARAARSEATQRAYAADWRHFASWCRRSGFQPLPADPQVVGLYLSACASANPRPTVSTLERRLSGLSQGYSQRGDRLDRKDPHIAEVFAGIRRKHGRPPAQKEALLAEDILAMLETLPHDLRGLRDRAILLVGFAGGLRRSEIVGLDAGVDQTEDGNGWAELFDKGILITLRGKTGWREVEIGRGSADRSCPVEALRTWIRLARIAHGPLFRRIRGQKTVEDSRLNDRHIARLVKRTAFDAGLRPDLPEKERERLFSGHSLRAGLASSAEVDERFVQKQLGHTSAEMTRRYQRRRDRFRVNLTRASGL
;
A
#
# COMPACT_ATOMS: atom_id res chain seq x y z
N MET A 1 -43.42 -61.80 7.97
CA MET A 1 -44.38 -61.10 8.85
C MET A 1 -43.61 -60.24 9.84
N PRO A 2 -44.13 -59.06 10.25
CA PRO A 2 -43.34 -57.83 10.13
C PRO A 2 -43.27 -56.95 11.39
N GLY A 3 -42.46 -55.90 11.32
CA GLY A 3 -42.40 -54.81 12.31
C GLY A 3 -41.68 -53.59 11.72
N MET A 4 -42.38 -52.83 10.88
CA MET A 4 -41.89 -51.52 10.39
C MET A 4 -42.08 -50.44 11.47
N ILE A 5 -41.27 -49.37 11.42
CA ILE A 5 -41.74 -47.96 11.43
C ILE A 5 -40.61 -47.06 10.89
N GLN A 6 -40.98 -46.02 10.16
CA GLN A 6 -40.10 -45.15 9.36
C GLN A 6 -39.62 -43.89 10.12
N PRO A 7 -38.58 -43.19 9.64
CA PRO A 7 -38.07 -41.96 10.25
C PRO A 7 -38.92 -40.72 9.91
N ALA A 8 -38.86 -39.71 10.80
CA ALA A 8 -39.60 -38.45 10.66
C ALA A 8 -38.99 -37.48 9.63
N ALA A 9 -39.85 -36.69 8.98
CA ALA A 9 -39.52 -35.68 7.97
C ALA A 9 -39.63 -34.25 8.53
N PRO A 10 -38.98 -33.24 7.91
CA PRO A 10 -38.89 -31.88 8.46
C PRO A 10 -40.08 -30.97 8.12
N GLU A 11 -40.38 -30.02 9.01
CA GLU A 11 -41.44 -29.03 8.84
C GLU A 11 -41.11 -27.93 7.82
N ARG A 12 -42.16 -27.43 7.13
CA ARG A 12 -42.09 -26.29 6.21
C ARG A 12 -42.75 -25.04 6.83
N PRO A 13 -42.18 -23.84 6.70
CA PRO A 13 -42.91 -22.61 6.95
C PRO A 13 -43.88 -22.26 5.80
N SER A 14 -44.99 -21.64 6.15
CA SER A 14 -46.11 -21.30 5.26
C SER A 14 -45.82 -20.13 4.32
N ASN A 15 -46.42 -20.15 3.13
CA ASN A 15 -46.34 -19.11 2.11
C ASN A 15 -47.75 -18.53 1.87
N ARG A 16 -47.90 -17.19 1.82
CA ARG A 16 -49.19 -16.51 1.62
C ARG A 16 -49.09 -15.55 0.42
N VAL A 17 -50.11 -15.55 -0.44
CA VAL A 17 -50.08 -14.96 -1.79
C VAL A 17 -51.14 -13.88 -1.99
N ALA A 18 -50.75 -12.75 -2.60
CA ALA A 18 -51.54 -11.84 -3.47
C ALA A 18 -50.51 -10.80 -4.04
N ALA A 19 -50.32 -10.52 -5.34
CA ALA A 19 -51.22 -10.14 -6.44
C ALA A 19 -52.00 -8.83 -6.16
N SER A 20 -52.04 -7.76 -6.98
CA SER A 20 -51.54 -7.41 -8.34
C SER A 20 -51.17 -5.89 -8.38
N GLY A 21 -50.34 -5.32 -9.27
CA GLY A 21 -50.62 -4.94 -10.69
C GLY A 21 -51.68 -3.81 -10.84
N ASN A 22 -51.59 -2.79 -11.72
CA ASN A 22 -50.53 -2.21 -12.57
C ASN A 22 -51.00 -0.81 -13.12
N ASP A 23 -50.09 -0.01 -13.71
CA ASP A 23 -50.33 1.12 -14.67
C ASP A 23 -51.15 2.39 -14.27
N GLY A 24 -50.86 3.50 -14.98
CA GLY A 24 -51.78 4.64 -15.15
C GLY A 24 -51.13 6.03 -15.09
N ALA A 25 -51.03 6.75 -16.22
CA ALA A 25 -50.38 8.06 -16.31
C ALA A 25 -51.31 9.20 -16.81
N SER A 26 -50.82 10.44 -16.69
CA SER A 26 -51.18 11.64 -17.48
C SER A 26 -52.42 12.50 -17.10
N ALA A 27 -52.13 13.59 -16.37
CA ALA A 27 -52.35 15.02 -16.72
C ALA A 27 -53.64 15.53 -17.42
N LEU A 28 -54.21 16.65 -16.92
CA LEU A 28 -54.24 18.01 -17.56
C LEU A 28 -55.37 18.94 -17.01
N LYS A 29 -55.02 20.23 -16.78
CA LYS A 29 -55.89 21.45 -16.83
C LYS A 29 -57.03 21.58 -15.79
N SER A 30 -57.55 22.76 -15.40
CA SER A 30 -57.14 24.18 -15.57
C SER A 30 -58.03 25.09 -14.69
N GLY A 31 -57.51 26.22 -14.16
CA GLY A 31 -58.36 27.24 -13.49
C GLY A 31 -57.62 28.48 -12.95
N LYS A 32 -58.01 29.66 -13.45
CA LYS A 32 -57.71 31.05 -12.99
C LYS A 32 -59.00 31.88 -13.26
N PRO A 33 -59.18 33.14 -12.81
CA PRO A 33 -58.41 33.99 -11.87
C PRO A 33 -59.21 34.18 -10.55
N ALA A 34 -59.17 35.24 -9.71
CA ALA A 34 -58.44 36.53 -9.60
C ALA A 34 -58.37 36.96 -8.11
N GLY A 35 -57.62 38.03 -7.78
CA GLY A 35 -57.74 38.75 -6.49
C GLY A 35 -56.42 39.30 -5.95
N ASP A 36 -56.33 40.64 -5.87
CA ASP A 36 -55.19 41.45 -5.40
C ASP A 36 -55.02 41.44 -3.86
N HIS A 37 -53.78 41.57 -3.36
CA HIS A 37 -53.39 42.56 -2.31
C HIS A 37 -51.92 42.44 -1.85
N SER A 38 -51.13 43.46 -2.21
CA SER A 38 -50.09 44.17 -1.44
C SER A 38 -48.90 43.45 -0.74
N ASP A 39 -47.71 43.94 -1.10
CA ASP A 39 -46.56 44.30 -0.25
C ASP A 39 -45.63 43.22 0.36
N LEU A 40 -44.62 42.85 -0.45
CA LEU A 40 -43.27 42.49 0.00
C LEU A 40 -42.24 43.27 -0.85
N PRO A 41 -41.34 44.10 -0.28
CA PRO A 41 -40.27 44.74 -1.03
C PRO A 41 -39.20 43.72 -1.47
N ASP A 42 -38.53 44.05 -2.57
CA ASP A 42 -37.77 43.09 -3.38
C ASP A 42 -36.36 42.79 -2.85
N ILE A 43 -35.82 41.62 -3.17
CA ILE A 43 -34.50 41.14 -2.71
C ILE A 43 -33.33 42.01 -3.19
N ILE A 44 -33.58 42.88 -4.17
CA ILE A 44 -32.59 43.74 -4.82
C ILE A 44 -32.14 44.90 -3.90
N ASP A 45 -33.00 45.41 -3.02
CA ASP A 45 -32.67 46.54 -2.14
C ASP A 45 -31.71 46.17 -0.99
N VAL A 46 -31.59 44.88 -0.65
CA VAL A 46 -30.63 44.41 0.36
C VAL A 46 -29.19 44.37 -0.19
N VAL A 47 -29.03 44.28 -1.51
CA VAL A 47 -27.72 44.10 -2.16
C VAL A 47 -26.99 45.44 -2.41
N LEU A 48 -27.69 46.57 -2.36
CA LEU A 48 -27.13 47.90 -2.65
C LEU A 48 -26.76 48.73 -1.41
N ALA A 49 -26.80 48.15 -0.20
CA ALA A 49 -26.53 48.83 1.07
C ALA A 49 -25.23 48.38 1.78
N MET A 50 -24.30 47.71 1.07
CA MET A 50 -23.06 47.16 1.65
C MET A 50 -21.77 47.53 0.87
N ASP A 51 -21.78 48.60 0.07
CA ASP A 51 -20.65 48.98 -0.80
C ASP A 51 -19.75 50.12 -0.24
N GLU A 52 -19.92 50.50 1.03
CA GLU A 52 -18.99 51.40 1.75
C GLU A 52 -18.50 50.79 3.07
N GLU A 53 -17.58 49.81 2.98
CA GLU A 53 -16.39 49.70 3.85
C GLU A 53 -15.53 48.51 3.39
N THR A 54 -14.63 48.74 2.43
CA THR A 54 -13.54 47.78 2.16
C THR A 54 -12.41 48.02 3.18
N PRO A 55 -12.15 47.09 4.13
CA PRO A 55 -11.02 47.26 5.03
C PRO A 55 -9.72 47.19 4.22
N SER A 56 -9.02 48.31 4.18
CA SER A 56 -7.69 48.43 3.57
C SER A 56 -6.77 47.29 4.01
N PRO A 57 -5.88 46.77 3.14
CA PRO A 57 -5.03 45.64 3.46
C PRO A 57 -4.21 45.94 4.71
N THR A 58 -4.56 45.28 5.82
CA THR A 58 -4.03 45.59 7.14
C THR A 58 -2.50 45.51 7.08
N ARG A 59 -1.80 46.63 7.36
CA ARG A 59 -0.34 46.63 7.49
C ARG A 59 0.02 45.66 8.61
N ARG A 60 0.42 44.43 8.24
CA ARG A 60 0.81 43.40 9.19
C ARG A 60 2.03 43.91 9.96
N SER A 61 1.87 44.07 11.28
CA SER A 61 2.93 44.58 12.15
C SER A 61 4.21 43.75 11.99
N PRO A 62 5.41 44.33 11.93
CA PRO A 62 6.65 43.58 11.69
C PRO A 62 6.89 42.43 12.69
N ALA A 63 6.52 42.63 13.96
CA ALA A 63 6.61 41.61 15.01
C ALA A 63 5.70 40.37 14.79
N LEU A 64 4.68 40.49 13.94
CA LEU A 64 3.78 39.40 13.56
C LEU A 64 4.37 38.55 12.42
N LEU A 65 5.33 39.08 11.66
CA LEU A 65 6.03 38.35 10.58
C LEU A 65 7.15 37.47 11.15
N SER A 66 7.93 37.98 12.11
CA SER A 66 9.03 37.23 12.75
C SER A 66 8.59 35.94 13.46
N ASN A 67 7.34 35.90 13.96
CA ASN A 67 6.77 34.70 14.58
C ASN A 67 6.18 33.70 13.57
N VAL A 68 6.05 34.09 12.29
CA VAL A 68 5.47 33.26 11.23
C VAL A 68 6.55 32.46 10.49
N ASP A 69 7.78 32.94 10.38
CA ASP A 69 8.84 32.19 9.68
C ASP A 69 9.14 30.79 10.27
N PRO A 70 9.22 30.60 11.61
CA PRO A 70 9.32 29.26 12.20
C PRO A 70 8.11 28.37 11.90
N LEU A 71 6.91 28.96 11.91
CA LEU A 71 5.66 28.26 11.57
C LEU A 71 5.59 27.88 10.09
N VAL A 72 6.16 28.69 9.19
CA VAL A 72 6.25 28.41 7.75
C VAL A 72 7.21 27.24 7.49
N GLU A 73 8.37 27.20 8.13
CA GLU A 73 9.28 26.05 7.96
C GLU A 73 8.74 24.79 8.65
N THR A 74 8.02 24.93 9.77
CA THR A 74 7.28 23.83 10.42
C THR A 74 6.17 23.29 9.50
N ALA A 75 5.37 24.16 8.88
CA ALA A 75 4.34 23.78 7.92
C ALA A 75 4.94 23.13 6.65
N ARG A 76 6.09 23.62 6.16
CA ARG A 76 6.86 22.97 5.09
C ARG A 76 7.38 21.60 5.52
N SER A 77 7.86 21.45 6.75
CA SER A 77 8.29 20.17 7.32
C SER A 77 7.15 19.16 7.36
N TYR A 78 5.97 19.55 7.88
CA TYR A 78 4.78 18.70 7.85
C TYR A 78 4.31 18.38 6.42
N ALA A 79 4.35 19.34 5.49
CA ALA A 79 4.00 19.11 4.09
C ALA A 79 4.97 18.14 3.38
N ARG A 80 6.26 18.16 3.74
CA ARG A 80 7.25 17.15 3.32
C ARG A 80 6.93 15.79 3.98
N ALA A 81 6.72 15.76 5.30
CA ALA A 81 6.46 14.55 6.07
C ALA A 81 5.15 13.83 5.69
N ALA A 82 4.16 14.54 5.15
CA ALA A 82 2.90 14.00 4.66
C ALA A 82 3.05 12.89 3.59
N ARG A 83 4.23 12.73 2.98
CA ARG A 83 4.52 11.66 2.02
C ARG A 83 5.91 11.09 2.23
N SER A 84 6.02 9.76 2.24
CA SER A 84 7.31 9.08 2.34
C SER A 84 8.28 9.56 1.26
N GLU A 85 9.56 9.70 1.62
CA GLU A 85 10.60 10.17 0.69
C GLU A 85 10.65 9.35 -0.60
N ALA A 86 10.43 8.03 -0.51
CA ALA A 86 10.36 7.16 -1.67
C ALA A 86 9.27 7.59 -2.68
N THR A 87 8.14 8.10 -2.19
CA THR A 87 7.05 8.67 -3.02
C THR A 87 7.47 10.00 -3.61
N GLN A 88 8.12 10.87 -2.84
CA GLN A 88 8.62 12.17 -3.32
C GLN A 88 9.67 12.00 -4.43
N ARG A 89 10.68 11.15 -4.20
CA ARG A 89 11.73 10.81 -5.18
C ARG A 89 11.15 10.20 -6.45
N ALA A 90 10.13 9.36 -6.32
CA ALA A 90 9.39 8.76 -7.43
C ALA A 90 8.64 9.83 -8.27
N TYR A 91 7.88 10.72 -7.64
CA TYR A 91 7.16 11.79 -8.36
C TYR A 91 8.11 12.81 -8.99
N ALA A 92 9.21 13.17 -8.34
CA ALA A 92 10.26 14.00 -8.92
C ALA A 92 10.91 13.35 -10.15
N ALA A 93 11.02 12.02 -10.19
CA ALA A 93 11.48 11.30 -11.38
C ALA A 93 10.43 11.28 -12.51
N ASP A 94 9.15 11.09 -12.17
CA ASP A 94 8.06 11.11 -13.15
C ASP A 94 7.92 12.50 -13.81
N TRP A 95 8.01 13.58 -13.02
CA TRP A 95 8.00 14.95 -13.53
C TRP A 95 9.19 15.24 -14.45
N ARG A 96 10.41 14.88 -14.03
CA ARG A 96 11.60 15.03 -14.88
C ARG A 96 11.48 14.27 -16.20
N HIS A 97 10.87 13.09 -16.18
CA HIS A 97 10.63 12.31 -17.39
C HIS A 97 9.59 12.96 -18.31
N PHE A 98 8.50 13.50 -17.77
CA PHE A 98 7.49 14.24 -18.52
C PHE A 98 8.06 15.52 -19.14
N ALA A 99 8.67 16.40 -18.34
CA ALA A 99 9.28 17.63 -18.86
C ALA A 99 10.40 17.35 -19.89
N SER A 100 11.13 16.25 -19.73
CA SER A 100 12.12 15.77 -20.72
C SER A 100 11.47 15.27 -22.02
N TRP A 101 10.29 14.64 -21.94
CA TRP A 101 9.49 14.25 -23.12
C TRP A 101 8.90 15.47 -23.82
N CYS A 102 8.25 16.40 -23.09
CA CYS A 102 7.69 17.64 -23.64
C CYS A 102 8.73 18.39 -24.50
N ARG A 103 9.93 18.63 -23.94
CA ARG A 103 11.02 19.31 -24.66
C ARG A 103 11.50 18.60 -25.93
N ARG A 104 11.46 17.25 -25.99
CA ARG A 104 11.79 16.49 -27.21
C ARG A 104 10.66 16.47 -28.23
N SER A 105 9.43 16.65 -27.80
CA SER A 105 8.22 16.59 -28.63
C SER A 105 7.65 17.96 -28.98
N GLY A 106 8.36 19.06 -28.67
CA GLY A 106 7.95 20.42 -28.99
C GLY A 106 6.87 21.02 -28.08
N PHE A 107 6.46 20.33 -27.01
CA PHE A 107 5.45 20.79 -26.08
C PHE A 107 6.06 21.57 -24.91
N GLN A 108 5.32 22.55 -24.38
CA GLN A 108 5.61 23.13 -23.07
C GLN A 108 5.02 22.26 -21.96
N PRO A 109 5.74 22.06 -20.82
CA PRO A 109 5.25 21.26 -19.70
C PRO A 109 4.35 22.05 -18.74
N LEU A 110 4.17 23.35 -18.96
CA LEU A 110 3.33 24.29 -18.21
C LEU A 110 2.69 25.27 -19.21
N PRO A 111 1.42 25.70 -19.02
CA PRO A 111 0.49 25.26 -17.97
C PRO A 111 0.01 23.81 -18.15
N ALA A 112 -0.84 23.32 -17.25
CA ALA A 112 -1.43 21.99 -17.29
C ALA A 112 -2.39 21.80 -18.47
N ASP A 113 -1.90 21.17 -19.54
CA ASP A 113 -2.69 20.77 -20.71
C ASP A 113 -3.05 19.26 -20.62
N PRO A 114 -4.34 18.90 -20.49
CA PRO A 114 -4.79 17.50 -20.46
C PRO A 114 -4.49 16.71 -21.74
N GLN A 115 -4.49 17.36 -22.91
CA GLN A 115 -4.18 16.74 -24.20
C GLN A 115 -2.69 16.37 -24.27
N VAL A 116 -1.79 17.26 -23.86
CA VAL A 116 -0.35 16.99 -23.77
C VAL A 116 -0.06 15.85 -22.79
N VAL A 117 -0.79 15.77 -21.67
CA VAL A 117 -0.69 14.64 -20.74
C VAL A 117 -1.23 13.33 -21.34
N GLY A 118 -2.33 13.36 -22.11
CA GLY A 118 -2.85 12.21 -22.85
C GLY A 118 -1.85 11.70 -23.90
N LEU A 119 -1.24 12.59 -24.67
CA LEU A 119 -0.18 12.27 -25.64
C LEU A 119 1.05 11.66 -24.95
N TYR A 120 1.49 12.22 -23.82
CA TYR A 120 2.60 11.67 -23.02
C TYR A 120 2.32 10.25 -22.52
N LEU A 121 1.10 10.00 -22.00
CA LEU A 121 0.69 8.68 -21.52
C LEU A 121 0.63 7.66 -22.66
N SER A 122 0.16 8.09 -23.83
CA SER A 122 0.14 7.29 -25.06
C SER A 122 1.55 6.96 -25.55
N ALA A 123 2.46 7.93 -25.58
CA ALA A 123 3.87 7.73 -25.91
C ALA A 123 4.55 6.76 -24.93
N CYS A 124 4.26 6.87 -23.62
CA CYS A 124 4.74 5.91 -22.63
C CYS A 124 4.15 4.50 -22.83
N ALA A 125 2.89 4.39 -23.24
CA ALA A 125 2.23 3.11 -23.52
C ALA A 125 2.72 2.46 -24.83
N SER A 126 3.29 3.23 -25.76
CA SER A 126 3.90 2.73 -27.00
C SER A 126 5.42 2.50 -26.91
N ALA A 127 6.07 2.94 -25.84
CA ALA A 127 7.52 2.79 -25.64
C ALA A 127 7.96 1.33 -25.48
N ASN A 128 9.23 1.04 -25.81
CA ASN A 128 9.87 -0.25 -25.57
C ASN A 128 11.13 -0.07 -24.70
N PRO A 129 11.22 -0.68 -23.49
CA PRO A 129 10.20 -1.49 -22.83
C PRO A 129 9.02 -0.66 -22.29
N ARG A 130 7.79 -1.16 -22.51
CA ARG A 130 6.56 -0.52 -22.06
C ARG A 130 6.40 -0.59 -20.53
N PRO A 131 6.15 0.53 -19.82
CA PRO A 131 5.80 0.51 -18.40
C PRO A 131 4.48 -0.22 -18.13
N THR A 132 4.32 -0.78 -16.93
CA THR A 132 3.01 -1.33 -16.51
C THR A 132 1.95 -0.23 -16.39
N VAL A 133 0.67 -0.58 -16.54
CA VAL A 133 -0.45 0.34 -16.30
C VAL A 133 -0.34 1.01 -14.92
N SER A 134 -0.02 0.25 -13.87
CA SER A 134 0.23 0.79 -12.53
C SER A 134 1.39 1.78 -12.44
N THR A 135 2.40 1.64 -13.32
CA THR A 135 3.49 2.63 -13.43
C THR A 135 3.01 3.91 -14.11
N LEU A 136 2.11 3.80 -15.09
CA LEU A 136 1.48 4.96 -15.75
C LEU A 136 0.52 5.69 -14.80
N GLU A 137 -0.25 4.97 -13.96
CA GLU A 137 -1.11 5.56 -12.91
C GLU A 137 -0.30 6.32 -11.87
N ARG A 138 0.85 5.76 -11.47
CA ARG A 138 1.81 6.41 -10.58
C ARG A 138 2.42 7.65 -11.23
N ARG A 139 2.81 7.58 -12.52
CA ARG A 139 3.32 8.74 -13.29
C ARG A 139 2.28 9.87 -13.34
N LEU A 140 1.03 9.58 -13.71
CA LEU A 140 -0.06 10.56 -13.72
C LEU A 140 -0.26 11.21 -12.34
N SER A 141 -0.18 10.42 -11.26
CA SER A 141 -0.22 10.95 -9.89
C SER A 141 0.98 11.86 -9.57
N GLY A 142 2.16 11.54 -10.09
CA GLY A 142 3.36 12.37 -10.01
C GLY A 142 3.25 13.66 -10.82
N LEU A 143 2.56 13.65 -11.96
CA LEU A 143 2.29 14.87 -12.74
C LEU A 143 1.36 15.81 -11.98
N SER A 144 0.21 15.32 -11.49
CA SER A 144 -0.69 16.14 -10.67
C SER A 144 0.02 16.76 -9.46
N GLN A 145 0.97 16.04 -8.85
CA GLN A 145 1.79 16.64 -7.79
C GLN A 145 2.78 17.68 -8.32
N GLY A 146 3.41 17.43 -9.47
CA GLY A 146 4.38 18.34 -10.08
C GLY A 146 3.74 19.66 -10.51
N TYR A 147 2.51 19.63 -11.04
CA TYR A 147 1.69 20.82 -11.29
C TYR A 147 1.32 21.52 -9.98
N SER A 148 0.79 20.78 -8.99
CA SER A 148 0.40 21.35 -7.68
C SER A 148 1.55 22.03 -6.93
N GLN A 149 2.78 21.52 -7.05
CA GLN A 149 3.99 22.16 -6.50
C GLN A 149 4.40 23.46 -7.20
N ARG A 150 3.78 23.78 -8.33
CA ARG A 150 4.07 24.95 -9.18
C ARG A 150 2.90 25.95 -9.23
N GLY A 151 1.89 25.77 -8.37
CA GLY A 151 0.69 26.61 -8.33
C GLY A 151 -0.39 26.24 -9.36
N ASP A 152 -0.19 25.16 -10.11
CA ASP A 152 -1.06 24.73 -11.22
C ASP A 152 -1.84 23.45 -10.87
N ARG A 153 -2.92 23.13 -11.59
CA ARG A 153 -3.82 22.01 -11.27
C ARG A 153 -4.16 21.19 -12.51
N LEU A 154 -3.66 19.95 -12.54
CA LEU A 154 -4.08 18.94 -13.51
C LEU A 154 -5.27 18.13 -12.98
N ASP A 155 -6.45 18.30 -13.56
CA ASP A 155 -7.54 17.36 -13.32
C ASP A 155 -7.24 16.02 -14.03
N ARG A 156 -7.26 14.94 -13.25
CA ARG A 156 -7.04 13.57 -13.71
C ARG A 156 -8.29 12.92 -14.28
N LYS A 157 -9.46 13.55 -14.07
CA LYS A 157 -10.76 13.13 -14.58
C LYS A 157 -11.12 13.79 -15.90
N ASP A 158 -10.29 14.71 -16.41
CA ASP A 158 -10.47 15.31 -17.73
C ASP A 158 -10.70 14.21 -18.79
N PRO A 159 -11.70 14.36 -19.68
CA PRO A 159 -12.04 13.34 -20.68
C PRO A 159 -10.84 12.84 -21.49
N HIS A 160 -9.94 13.74 -21.94
CA HIS A 160 -8.78 13.37 -22.75
C HIS A 160 -7.82 12.43 -22.00
N ILE A 161 -7.63 12.66 -20.70
CA ILE A 161 -6.82 11.79 -19.86
C ILE A 161 -7.58 10.50 -19.56
N ALA A 162 -8.86 10.60 -19.18
CA ALA A 162 -9.67 9.47 -18.77
C ALA A 162 -9.87 8.43 -19.89
N GLU A 163 -10.16 8.88 -21.11
CA GLU A 163 -10.37 8.02 -22.28
C GLU A 163 -9.07 7.33 -22.73
N VAL A 164 -7.97 8.09 -22.84
CA VAL A 164 -6.64 7.53 -23.13
C VAL A 164 -6.26 6.49 -22.06
N PHE A 165 -6.50 6.79 -20.78
CA PHE A 165 -6.18 5.85 -19.71
C PHE A 165 -7.07 4.60 -19.72
N ALA A 166 -8.35 4.74 -20.07
CA ALA A 166 -9.27 3.62 -20.28
C ALA A 166 -8.83 2.73 -21.45
N GLY A 167 -8.40 3.33 -22.58
CA GLY A 167 -7.83 2.61 -23.72
C GLY A 167 -6.56 1.85 -23.36
N ILE A 168 -5.63 2.49 -22.64
CA ILE A 168 -4.40 1.85 -22.12
C ILE A 168 -4.74 0.70 -21.17
N ARG A 169 -5.69 0.88 -20.24
CA ARG A 169 -6.17 -0.18 -19.35
C ARG A 169 -6.79 -1.35 -20.11
N ARG A 170 -7.61 -1.10 -21.13
CA ARG A 170 -8.25 -2.14 -21.95
C ARG A 170 -7.23 -2.93 -22.78
N LYS A 171 -6.26 -2.26 -23.42
CA LYS A 171 -5.29 -2.88 -24.33
C LYS A 171 -4.08 -3.51 -23.61
N HIS A 172 -3.68 -2.95 -22.47
CA HIS A 172 -2.42 -3.30 -21.78
C HIS A 172 -2.57 -3.61 -20.29
N GLY A 173 -3.80 -3.55 -19.76
CA GLY A 173 -4.12 -4.07 -18.44
C GLY A 173 -3.78 -5.55 -18.34
N ARG A 174 -3.06 -5.90 -17.28
CA ARG A 174 -2.78 -7.28 -16.88
C ARG A 174 -3.00 -7.37 -15.37
N PRO A 175 -3.45 -8.52 -14.85
CA PRO A 175 -3.45 -8.77 -13.42
C PRO A 175 -2.07 -8.44 -12.82
N PRO A 176 -1.98 -7.76 -11.66
CA PRO A 176 -0.71 -7.46 -11.04
C PRO A 176 0.10 -8.74 -10.81
N ALA A 177 1.34 -8.77 -11.29
CA ALA A 177 2.24 -9.90 -11.08
C ALA A 177 2.60 -10.00 -9.59
N GLN A 178 1.88 -10.86 -8.88
CA GLN A 178 2.13 -11.18 -7.49
C GLN A 178 3.38 -12.07 -7.39
N LYS A 179 4.15 -11.88 -6.31
CA LYS A 179 5.35 -12.68 -6.04
C LYS A 179 4.94 -13.99 -5.38
N GLU A 180 5.71 -15.03 -5.62
CA GLU A 180 5.46 -16.32 -4.98
C GLU A 180 5.64 -16.16 -3.47
N ALA A 181 4.71 -16.73 -2.70
CA ALA A 181 4.77 -16.82 -1.26
C ALA A 181 5.80 -17.88 -0.88
N LEU A 182 6.72 -17.55 0.03
CA LEU A 182 7.60 -18.54 0.64
C LEU A 182 6.82 -19.28 1.71
N LEU A 183 6.88 -20.60 1.75
CA LEU A 183 6.32 -21.41 2.82
C LEU A 183 7.33 -21.59 3.96
N ALA A 184 6.90 -22.16 5.09
CA ALA A 184 7.79 -22.40 6.22
C ALA A 184 8.95 -23.34 5.84
N GLU A 185 8.69 -24.38 5.04
CA GLU A 185 9.70 -25.28 4.47
C GLU A 185 10.71 -24.55 3.56
N ASP A 186 10.26 -23.61 2.72
CA ASP A 186 11.14 -22.79 1.89
C ASP A 186 12.10 -21.96 2.76
N ILE A 187 11.60 -21.36 3.84
CA ILE A 187 12.42 -20.59 4.77
C ILE A 187 13.45 -21.49 5.45
N LEU A 188 13.07 -22.69 5.88
CA LEU A 188 14.02 -23.64 6.47
C LEU A 188 15.13 -24.01 5.46
N ALA A 189 14.78 -24.36 4.21
CA ALA A 189 15.76 -24.64 3.17
C ALA A 189 16.68 -23.43 2.88
N MET A 190 16.12 -22.22 2.81
CA MET A 190 16.88 -20.97 2.66
C MET A 190 17.86 -20.72 3.83
N LEU A 191 17.51 -21.13 5.06
CA LEU A 191 18.38 -20.94 6.23
C LEU A 191 19.61 -21.86 6.22
N GLU A 192 19.51 -23.07 5.67
CA GLU A 192 20.66 -23.98 5.54
C GLU A 192 21.71 -23.50 4.52
N THR A 193 21.34 -22.57 3.63
CA THR A 193 22.28 -21.93 2.69
C THR A 193 23.14 -20.82 3.32
N LEU A 194 22.80 -20.38 4.53
CA LEU A 194 23.47 -19.24 5.16
C LEU A 194 24.77 -19.65 5.87
N PRO A 195 25.85 -18.85 5.75
CA PRO A 195 27.07 -19.09 6.49
C PRO A 195 26.88 -18.92 8.00
N HIS A 196 27.80 -19.46 8.79
CA HIS A 196 27.79 -19.37 10.25
C HIS A 196 28.59 -18.15 10.77
N ASP A 197 28.71 -17.09 9.96
CA ASP A 197 29.39 -15.83 10.31
C ASP A 197 28.41 -14.73 10.75
N LEU A 198 28.92 -13.54 11.12
CA LEU A 198 28.07 -12.41 11.50
C LEU A 198 27.09 -11.98 10.39
N ARG A 199 27.44 -12.17 9.11
CA ARG A 199 26.54 -11.86 7.98
C ARG A 199 25.40 -12.86 7.91
N GLY A 200 25.68 -14.15 8.03
CA GLY A 200 24.69 -15.21 8.03
C GLY A 200 23.79 -15.19 9.25
N LEU A 201 24.31 -14.85 10.45
CA LEU A 201 23.51 -14.64 11.65
C LEU A 201 22.52 -13.47 11.49
N ARG A 202 22.97 -12.33 10.95
CA ARG A 202 22.09 -11.20 10.61
C ARG A 202 21.05 -11.61 9.57
N ASP A 203 21.49 -12.24 8.49
CA ASP A 203 20.63 -12.63 7.38
C ASP A 203 19.59 -13.69 7.81
N ARG A 204 19.94 -14.59 8.76
CA ARG A 204 19.03 -15.56 9.42
C ARG A 204 17.96 -14.84 10.26
N ALA A 205 18.36 -13.88 11.10
CA ALA A 205 17.42 -13.05 11.86
C ALA A 205 16.48 -12.25 10.94
N ILE A 206 17.00 -11.68 9.84
CA ILE A 206 16.21 -10.98 8.82
C ILE A 206 15.14 -11.89 8.20
N LEU A 207 15.51 -13.11 7.77
CA LEU A 207 14.56 -14.03 7.13
C LEU A 207 13.48 -14.49 8.11
N LEU A 208 13.87 -14.90 9.32
CA LEU A 208 12.94 -15.41 10.34
C LEU A 208 11.99 -14.33 10.87
N VAL A 209 12.50 -13.16 11.28
CA VAL A 209 11.66 -12.05 11.77
C VAL A 209 10.82 -11.48 10.62
N GLY A 210 11.39 -11.35 9.42
CA GLY A 210 10.69 -10.86 8.25
C GLY A 210 9.54 -11.76 7.80
N PHE A 211 9.71 -13.08 7.89
CA PHE A 211 8.66 -14.06 7.64
C PHE A 211 7.62 -14.07 8.76
N ALA A 212 8.03 -14.30 10.02
CA ALA A 212 7.11 -14.47 11.15
C ALA A 212 6.27 -13.22 11.47
N GLY A 213 6.81 -12.02 11.23
CA GLY A 213 6.06 -10.76 11.33
C GLY A 213 5.32 -10.33 10.06
N GLY A 214 5.47 -11.05 8.94
CA GLY A 214 4.88 -10.66 7.65
C GLY A 214 5.35 -9.28 7.17
N LEU A 215 6.61 -8.94 7.45
CA LEU A 215 7.13 -7.58 7.34
C LEU A 215 7.52 -7.23 5.91
N ARG A 216 7.33 -5.96 5.54
CA ARG A 216 7.87 -5.43 4.28
C ARG A 216 9.37 -5.18 4.42
N ARG A 217 10.13 -5.31 3.33
CA ARG A 217 11.58 -5.02 3.29
C ARG A 217 12.01 -3.67 3.91
N SER A 218 11.17 -2.64 3.82
CA SER A 218 11.41 -1.31 4.40
C SER A 218 11.01 -1.19 5.87
N GLU A 219 10.07 -2.02 6.32
CA GLU A 219 9.70 -2.17 7.74
C GLU A 219 10.87 -2.91 8.44
N ILE A 220 11.36 -4.03 7.88
CA ILE A 220 12.51 -4.79 8.43
C ILE A 220 13.74 -3.91 8.67
N VAL A 221 14.24 -3.18 7.66
CA VAL A 221 15.47 -2.37 7.83
C VAL A 221 15.23 -1.10 8.66
N GLY A 222 13.98 -0.66 8.79
CA GLY A 222 13.60 0.53 9.56
C GLY A 222 13.38 0.27 11.05
N LEU A 223 13.55 -0.98 11.50
CA LEU A 223 13.55 -1.33 12.92
C LEU A 223 14.81 -0.81 13.62
N ASP A 224 14.60 -0.22 14.78
CA ASP A 224 15.62 0.12 15.77
C ASP A 224 15.56 -0.83 16.99
N ALA A 225 16.60 -0.80 17.82
CA ALA A 225 16.69 -1.61 19.03
C ALA A 225 15.82 -1.09 20.19
N GLY A 226 15.20 0.08 20.05
CA GLY A 226 14.30 0.70 21.02
C GLY A 226 13.57 1.92 20.44
N VAL A 227 12.69 2.50 21.24
CA VAL A 227 11.83 3.63 20.86
C VAL A 227 12.65 4.88 20.50
N ASP A 228 12.28 5.55 19.39
CA ASP A 228 12.77 6.86 18.95
C ASP A 228 14.31 7.05 18.94
N GLN A 229 15.05 5.97 18.69
CA GLN A 229 16.52 5.96 18.70
C GLN A 229 17.17 6.60 17.45
N THR A 230 16.43 6.78 16.36
CA THR A 230 16.91 7.45 15.14
C THR A 230 15.80 8.19 14.40
N GLU A 231 16.15 9.24 13.66
CA GLU A 231 15.21 10.01 12.83
C GLU A 231 14.71 9.24 11.59
N ASP A 232 15.51 8.32 11.05
CA ASP A 232 15.19 7.53 9.85
C ASP A 232 14.51 6.19 10.15
N GLY A 233 14.32 5.88 11.44
CA GLY A 233 13.58 4.72 11.93
C GLY A 233 12.10 4.78 11.55
N ASN A 234 11.49 3.60 11.38
CA ASN A 234 10.04 3.47 11.19
C ASN A 234 9.40 2.43 12.10
N GLY A 235 10.11 2.01 13.14
CA GLY A 235 9.64 1.10 14.16
C GLY A 235 10.77 0.62 15.05
N TRP A 236 10.43 -0.20 16.04
CA TRP A 236 11.39 -0.81 16.96
C TRP A 236 10.95 -2.23 17.32
N ALA A 237 11.85 -3.00 17.93
CA ALA A 237 11.59 -4.38 18.36
C ALA A 237 11.91 -4.55 19.85
N GLU A 238 10.92 -4.99 20.63
CA GLU A 238 11.04 -5.30 22.06
C GLU A 238 11.08 -6.81 22.25
N LEU A 239 12.11 -7.31 22.95
CA LEU A 239 12.32 -8.74 23.15
C LEU A 239 11.86 -9.18 24.53
N PHE A 240 10.88 -10.09 24.56
CA PHE A 240 10.38 -10.75 25.75
C PHE A 240 10.86 -12.21 25.77
N ASP A 241 10.58 -12.95 26.85
CA ASP A 241 10.94 -14.38 26.91
C ASP A 241 10.08 -15.27 26.05
N LYS A 242 8.80 -14.90 25.84
CA LYS A 242 7.85 -15.67 25.02
C LYS A 242 7.81 -15.23 23.55
N GLY A 243 8.38 -14.09 23.19
CA GLY A 243 8.25 -13.52 21.85
C GLY A 243 8.97 -12.19 21.64
N ILE A 244 8.71 -11.55 20.50
CA ILE A 244 9.12 -10.19 20.15
C ILE A 244 7.84 -9.38 19.87
N LEU A 245 7.74 -8.18 20.43
CA LEU A 245 6.75 -7.18 19.99
C LEU A 245 7.45 -6.23 19.01
N ILE A 246 6.84 -6.01 17.84
CA ILE A 246 7.36 -5.10 16.83
C ILE A 246 6.34 -4.00 16.58
N THR A 247 6.72 -2.76 16.90
CA THR A 247 5.88 -1.58 16.68
C THR A 247 6.35 -0.84 15.43
N LEU A 248 5.42 -0.55 14.51
CA LEU A 248 5.72 -0.09 13.15
C LEU A 248 4.86 1.08 12.72
N ARG A 249 5.49 2.10 12.14
CA ARG A 249 4.83 3.22 11.46
C ARG A 249 4.52 2.85 10.01
N GLY A 250 3.33 2.28 9.81
CA GLY A 250 2.80 1.96 8.49
C GLY A 250 2.36 3.20 7.69
N LYS A 251 1.87 2.97 6.47
CA LYS A 251 1.27 4.02 5.62
C LYS A 251 -0.01 4.64 6.20
N THR A 252 -0.62 4.00 7.19
CA THR A 252 -1.96 4.27 7.70
C THR A 252 -1.95 4.50 9.22
N GLY A 253 -0.79 4.87 9.78
CA GLY A 253 -0.56 4.99 11.22
C GLY A 253 0.29 3.86 11.79
N TRP A 254 0.38 3.84 13.12
CA TRP A 254 1.10 2.82 13.88
C TRP A 254 0.35 1.49 13.91
N ARG A 255 1.10 0.39 14.00
CA ARG A 255 0.58 -0.96 14.30
C ARG A 255 1.61 -1.75 15.10
N GLU A 256 1.12 -2.74 15.83
CA GLU A 256 1.93 -3.74 16.51
C GLU A 256 1.86 -5.08 15.77
N VAL A 257 2.94 -5.85 15.87
CA VAL A 257 3.13 -7.17 15.26
C VAL A 257 3.76 -8.08 16.31
N GLU A 258 3.04 -9.11 16.71
CA GLU A 258 3.47 -10.05 17.75
C GLU A 258 4.16 -11.26 17.09
N ILE A 259 5.37 -11.63 17.53
CA ILE A 259 6.12 -12.78 17.00
C ILE A 259 6.45 -13.74 18.16
N GLY A 260 5.83 -14.92 18.16
CA GLY A 260 6.13 -15.97 19.13
C GLY A 260 7.47 -16.69 18.89
N ARG A 261 7.89 -17.50 19.86
CA ARG A 261 8.98 -18.48 19.66
C ARG A 261 8.65 -19.48 18.56
N GLY A 262 9.67 -19.91 17.81
CA GLY A 262 9.58 -21.06 16.92
C GLY A 262 9.68 -22.38 17.69
N SER A 263 9.25 -23.47 17.07
CA SER A 263 9.24 -24.82 17.67
C SER A 263 10.63 -25.47 17.79
N ALA A 264 11.66 -24.91 17.15
CA ALA A 264 13.05 -25.36 17.26
C ALA A 264 14.01 -24.17 17.24
N ASP A 265 15.10 -24.23 18.01
CA ASP A 265 16.01 -23.10 18.19
C ASP A 265 16.62 -22.60 16.87
N ARG A 266 17.01 -23.53 15.97
CA ARG A 266 17.61 -23.20 14.66
C ARG A 266 16.70 -22.36 13.74
N SER A 267 15.38 -22.41 13.97
CA SER A 267 14.35 -21.68 13.22
C SER A 267 13.55 -20.71 14.09
N CYS A 268 13.97 -20.47 15.34
CA CYS A 268 13.26 -19.59 16.26
C CYS A 268 13.59 -18.11 15.93
N PRO A 269 12.61 -17.26 15.53
CA PRO A 269 12.87 -15.86 15.25
C PRO A 269 13.37 -15.09 16.48
N VAL A 270 12.91 -15.47 17.68
CA VAL A 270 13.32 -14.87 18.96
C VAL A 270 14.80 -15.14 19.22
N GLU A 271 15.25 -16.39 19.14
CA GLU A 271 16.67 -16.72 19.39
C GLU A 271 17.60 -16.24 18.27
N ALA A 272 17.15 -16.26 17.01
CA ALA A 272 17.92 -15.67 15.91
C ALA A 272 18.14 -14.16 16.14
N LEU A 273 17.11 -13.42 16.57
CA LEU A 273 17.23 -12.00 16.85
C LEU A 273 18.06 -11.72 18.12
N ARG A 274 17.85 -12.47 19.21
CA ARG A 274 18.67 -12.39 20.45
C ARG A 274 20.15 -12.64 20.15
N THR A 275 20.45 -13.65 19.33
CA THR A 275 21.82 -14.01 18.92
C THR A 275 22.45 -12.91 18.07
N TRP A 276 21.71 -12.37 17.09
CA TRP A 276 22.18 -11.25 16.28
C TRP A 276 22.49 -10.01 17.13
N ILE A 277 21.55 -9.53 17.96
CA ILE A 277 21.73 -8.35 18.83
C ILE A 277 22.97 -8.51 19.72
N ARG A 278 23.12 -9.67 20.36
CA ARG A 278 24.22 -9.97 21.28
C ARG A 278 25.58 -9.97 20.58
N LEU A 279 25.71 -10.68 19.46
CA LEU A 279 26.98 -10.83 18.75
C LEU A 279 27.35 -9.60 17.91
N ALA A 280 26.35 -8.83 17.46
CA ALA A 280 26.55 -7.53 16.82
C ALA A 280 26.74 -6.38 17.82
N ARG A 281 26.59 -6.63 19.13
CA ARG A 281 26.71 -5.65 20.22
C ARG A 281 25.79 -4.44 20.06
N ILE A 282 24.56 -4.67 19.62
CA ILE A 282 23.57 -3.63 19.36
C ILE A 282 22.89 -3.24 20.68
N ALA A 283 23.24 -2.07 21.21
CA ALA A 283 22.58 -1.47 22.37
C ALA A 283 21.59 -0.33 22.02
N HIS A 284 21.87 0.42 20.94
CA HIS A 284 21.10 1.60 20.54
C HIS A 284 21.21 1.84 19.03
N GLY A 285 20.11 2.24 18.37
CA GLY A 285 20.06 2.61 16.96
C GLY A 285 19.59 1.46 16.05
N PRO A 286 19.97 1.45 14.76
CA PRO A 286 19.42 0.51 13.78
C PRO A 286 19.64 -0.95 14.16
N LEU A 287 18.56 -1.75 14.10
CA LEU A 287 18.57 -3.16 14.46
C LEU A 287 19.29 -4.01 13.43
N PHE A 288 19.15 -3.68 12.14
CA PHE A 288 19.86 -4.35 11.05
C PHE A 288 20.85 -3.40 10.39
N ARG A 289 22.13 -3.72 10.56
CA ARG A 289 23.25 -2.85 10.18
C ARG A 289 24.08 -3.41 9.04
N ARG A 290 24.88 -2.53 8.43
CA ARG A 290 25.91 -2.94 7.47
C ARG A 290 27.06 -3.64 8.17
N ILE A 291 27.74 -4.50 7.43
CA ILE A 291 28.95 -5.21 7.88
C ILE A 291 30.03 -4.92 6.85
N ARG A 292 31.18 -4.41 7.30
CA ARG A 292 32.39 -4.18 6.51
C ARG A 292 33.33 -5.38 6.69
N GLY A 293 33.88 -5.89 5.58
CA GLY A 293 34.62 -7.15 5.59
C GLY A 293 33.76 -8.31 6.13
N GLN A 294 34.32 -9.13 7.01
CA GLN A 294 33.60 -10.23 7.66
C GLN A 294 33.28 -9.99 9.15
N LYS A 295 33.86 -8.95 9.78
CA LYS A 295 33.90 -8.84 11.25
C LYS A 295 33.36 -7.52 11.83
N THR A 296 33.38 -6.42 11.07
CA THR A 296 33.02 -5.10 11.61
C THR A 296 31.56 -4.76 11.29
N VAL A 297 30.72 -4.72 12.32
CA VAL A 297 29.38 -4.13 12.22
C VAL A 297 29.54 -2.61 12.24
N GLU A 298 28.99 -1.91 11.24
CA GLU A 298 28.95 -0.44 11.19
C GLU A 298 27.70 0.07 11.92
N ASP A 299 27.65 1.33 12.34
CA ASP A 299 26.42 1.95 12.87
C ASP A 299 25.36 2.25 11.79
N SER A 300 25.75 2.18 10.52
CA SER A 300 24.88 2.55 9.40
C SER A 300 23.76 1.52 9.14
N ARG A 301 22.53 2.04 8.97
CA ARG A 301 21.34 1.23 8.63
C ARG A 301 21.53 0.44 7.33
N LEU A 302 21.04 -0.79 7.34
CA LEU A 302 21.06 -1.68 6.18
C LEU A 302 20.12 -1.17 5.07
N ASN A 303 20.53 -1.29 3.82
CA ASN A 303 19.72 -0.82 2.69
C ASN A 303 18.57 -1.79 2.37
N ASP A 304 17.37 -1.29 2.08
CA ASP A 304 16.17 -2.10 1.77
C ASP A 304 16.30 -3.04 0.55
N ARG A 305 17.30 -2.80 -0.30
CA ARG A 305 17.66 -3.68 -1.44
C ARG A 305 18.43 -4.92 -0.99
N HIS A 306 19.08 -4.90 0.18
CA HIS A 306 19.74 -6.08 0.75
C HIS A 306 18.73 -7.20 0.95
N ILE A 307 17.60 -6.93 1.58
CA ILE A 307 16.53 -7.90 1.83
C ILE A 307 16.06 -8.58 0.53
N ALA A 308 15.90 -7.79 -0.54
CA ALA A 308 15.47 -8.31 -1.84
C ALA A 308 16.54 -9.18 -2.53
N ARG A 309 17.83 -8.87 -2.34
CA ARG A 309 18.96 -9.68 -2.83
C ARG A 309 19.14 -10.95 -2.00
N LEU A 310 19.05 -10.83 -0.67
CA LEU A 310 19.12 -11.93 0.28
C LEU A 310 18.09 -13.00 -0.06
N VAL A 311 16.81 -12.64 -0.12
CA VAL A 311 15.72 -13.58 -0.44
C VAL A 311 15.93 -14.25 -1.80
N LYS A 312 16.39 -13.52 -2.82
CA LYS A 312 16.69 -14.10 -4.13
C LYS A 312 17.85 -15.09 -4.09
N ARG A 313 18.97 -14.70 -3.45
CA ARG A 313 20.17 -15.53 -3.31
C ARG A 313 19.81 -16.83 -2.59
N THR A 314 19.29 -16.77 -1.37
CA THR A 314 19.03 -17.97 -0.59
C THR A 314 17.91 -18.84 -1.17
N ALA A 315 16.93 -18.28 -1.88
CA ALA A 315 15.93 -19.07 -2.61
C ALA A 315 16.54 -19.80 -3.83
N PHE A 316 17.52 -19.20 -4.50
CA PHE A 316 18.26 -19.84 -5.59
C PHE A 316 19.20 -20.92 -5.06
N ASP A 317 20.00 -20.60 -4.03
CA ASP A 317 20.96 -21.50 -3.39
C ASP A 317 20.25 -22.72 -2.75
N ALA A 318 19.03 -22.54 -2.24
CA ALA A 318 18.20 -23.62 -1.69
C ALA A 318 17.48 -24.45 -2.78
N GLY A 319 17.71 -24.15 -4.06
CA GLY A 319 17.12 -24.89 -5.18
C GLY A 319 15.60 -24.73 -5.35
N LEU A 320 14.99 -23.70 -4.76
CA LEU A 320 13.52 -23.54 -4.79
C LEU A 320 12.98 -23.43 -6.22
N ARG A 321 11.83 -24.07 -6.46
CA ARG A 321 11.18 -24.19 -7.78
C ARG A 321 12.09 -24.77 -8.87
N PRO A 322 12.72 -25.95 -8.67
CA PRO A 322 13.67 -26.53 -9.63
C PRO A 322 13.01 -26.90 -10.97
N ASP A 323 11.68 -26.93 -11.01
CA ASP A 323 10.84 -27.11 -12.20
C ASP A 323 10.90 -25.94 -13.20
N LEU A 324 11.52 -24.80 -12.83
CA LEU A 324 11.55 -23.59 -13.65
C LEU A 324 12.95 -23.13 -14.08
N PRO A 325 13.08 -22.50 -15.28
CA PRO A 325 14.31 -21.85 -15.69
C PRO A 325 14.78 -20.79 -14.69
N GLU A 326 16.10 -20.69 -14.49
CA GLU A 326 16.74 -19.74 -13.57
C GLU A 326 16.23 -18.29 -13.72
N LYS A 327 16.13 -17.78 -14.95
CA LYS A 327 15.63 -16.42 -15.25
C LYS A 327 14.17 -16.20 -14.82
N GLU A 328 13.41 -17.26 -14.63
CA GLU A 328 12.03 -17.21 -14.11
C GLU A 328 12.00 -17.35 -12.59
N ARG A 329 12.79 -18.27 -12.01
CA ARG A 329 13.00 -18.38 -10.55
C ARG A 329 13.40 -17.03 -9.94
N GLU A 330 14.36 -16.33 -10.55
CA GLU A 330 14.76 -14.98 -10.15
C GLU A 330 13.62 -13.96 -10.14
N ARG A 331 12.59 -14.14 -10.99
CA ARG A 331 11.46 -13.21 -11.13
C ARG A 331 10.35 -13.52 -10.13
N LEU A 332 10.23 -14.76 -9.65
CA LEU A 332 9.20 -15.18 -8.71
C LEU A 332 9.43 -14.65 -7.29
N PHE A 333 10.68 -14.72 -6.81
CA PHE A 333 11.02 -14.36 -5.44
C PHE A 333 11.47 -12.89 -5.27
N SER A 334 11.13 -12.29 -4.14
CA SER A 334 11.62 -10.95 -3.74
C SER A 334 11.37 -10.70 -2.25
N GLY A 335 11.78 -9.54 -1.72
CA GLY A 335 11.44 -9.13 -0.35
C GLY A 335 9.93 -8.98 -0.03
N HIS A 336 9.02 -9.16 -1.00
CA HIS A 336 7.58 -9.30 -0.73
C HIS A 336 7.14 -10.76 -0.47
N SER A 337 7.98 -11.75 -0.82
CA SER A 337 7.67 -13.18 -0.68
C SER A 337 7.60 -13.63 0.78
N LEU A 338 8.41 -13.04 1.68
CA LEU A 338 8.34 -13.26 3.14
C LEU A 338 6.94 -12.90 3.67
N ARG A 339 6.46 -11.71 3.33
CA ARG A 339 5.15 -11.20 3.72
C ARG A 339 3.98 -11.98 3.10
N ALA A 340 4.12 -12.42 1.85
CA ALA A 340 3.12 -13.27 1.20
C ALA A 340 3.06 -14.67 1.83
N GLY A 341 4.21 -15.17 2.33
CA GLY A 341 4.34 -16.44 3.02
C GLY A 341 3.43 -16.59 4.22
N LEU A 342 3.65 -15.77 5.27
CA LEU A 342 2.83 -15.81 6.48
C LEU A 342 1.33 -15.69 6.20
N ALA A 343 0.96 -14.80 5.28
CA ALA A 343 -0.42 -14.57 4.85
C ALA A 343 -1.08 -15.79 4.17
N SER A 344 -0.28 -16.73 3.65
CA SER A 344 -0.71 -17.94 2.96
C SER A 344 -0.60 -19.19 3.84
N SER A 345 0.38 -19.25 4.76
CA SER A 345 0.63 -20.39 5.64
C SER A 345 -0.19 -20.38 6.93
N ALA A 346 -0.69 -19.24 7.40
CA ALA A 346 -1.44 -19.17 8.64
C ALA A 346 -2.83 -19.86 8.53
N GLU A 347 -3.09 -20.85 9.39
CA GLU A 347 -4.42 -21.42 9.64
C GLU A 347 -5.18 -20.62 10.72
N VAL A 348 -5.22 -19.30 10.53
CA VAL A 348 -5.80 -18.35 11.48
C VAL A 348 -6.89 -17.53 10.77
N ASP A 349 -7.92 -17.12 11.51
CA ASP A 349 -9.01 -16.27 11.00
C ASP A 349 -8.47 -15.04 10.25
N GLU A 350 -9.14 -14.70 9.15
CA GLU A 350 -8.82 -13.58 8.26
C GLU A 350 -8.58 -12.26 9.01
N ARG A 351 -9.27 -12.04 10.15
CA ARG A 351 -9.15 -10.87 11.02
C ARG A 351 -7.80 -10.75 11.70
N PHE A 352 -7.23 -11.85 12.23
CA PHE A 352 -5.90 -11.81 12.85
C PHE A 352 -4.81 -11.61 11.80
N VAL A 353 -4.96 -12.25 10.64
CA VAL A 353 -4.06 -12.02 9.49
C VAL A 353 -4.15 -10.57 9.00
N GLN A 354 -5.33 -9.94 9.00
CA GLN A 354 -5.49 -8.51 8.73
C GLN A 354 -4.78 -7.62 9.76
N LYS A 355 -4.93 -7.88 11.08
CA LYS A 355 -4.27 -7.14 12.16
C LYS A 355 -2.75 -7.22 12.01
N GLN A 356 -2.19 -8.43 12.01
CA GLN A 356 -0.74 -8.70 11.92
C GLN A 356 -0.10 -8.04 10.68
N LEU A 357 -0.78 -8.12 9.54
CA LEU A 357 -0.27 -7.52 8.30
C LEU A 357 -0.56 -6.02 8.20
N GLY A 358 -1.46 -5.45 9.01
CA GLY A 358 -1.96 -4.08 8.84
C GLY A 358 -2.60 -3.86 7.48
N HIS A 359 -3.53 -4.75 7.09
CA HIS A 359 -4.35 -4.59 5.88
C HIS A 359 -5.62 -3.81 6.20
N THR A 360 -5.92 -2.76 5.42
CA THR A 360 -7.10 -1.90 5.65
C THR A 360 -8.41 -2.50 5.12
N SER A 361 -8.37 -3.66 4.45
CA SER A 361 -9.57 -4.39 4.05
C SER A 361 -9.31 -5.88 3.87
N ALA A 362 -10.36 -6.68 4.07
CA ALA A 362 -10.38 -8.12 3.82
C ALA A 362 -9.90 -8.47 2.39
N GLU A 363 -10.32 -7.70 1.40
CA GLU A 363 -9.92 -7.90 0.00
C GLU A 363 -8.39 -7.91 -0.20
N MET A 364 -7.63 -7.14 0.60
CA MET A 364 -6.17 -7.18 0.57
C MET A 364 -5.59 -8.47 1.14
N THR A 365 -6.21 -9.06 2.16
CA THR A 365 -5.81 -10.37 2.73
C THR A 365 -6.18 -11.52 1.80
N ARG A 366 -7.40 -11.52 1.24
CA ARG A 366 -7.86 -12.55 0.28
C ARG A 366 -6.99 -12.66 -0.96
N ARG A 367 -6.26 -11.60 -1.35
CA ARG A 367 -5.28 -11.66 -2.44
C ARG A 367 -4.14 -12.66 -2.18
N TYR A 368 -3.77 -12.92 -0.92
CA TYR A 368 -2.72 -13.88 -0.56
C TYR A 368 -3.26 -15.31 -0.39
N GLN A 369 -4.49 -15.49 0.10
CA GLN A 369 -5.10 -16.80 0.36
C GLN A 369 -5.54 -17.58 -0.91
N ARG A 370 -5.45 -16.96 -2.11
CA ARG A 370 -6.00 -17.48 -3.40
C ARG A 370 -5.42 -18.79 -3.94
N ARG A 371 -4.37 -19.36 -3.34
CA ARG A 371 -3.90 -20.72 -3.69
C ARG A 371 -4.65 -21.81 -2.91
N ARG A 372 -4.92 -21.59 -1.62
CA ARG A 372 -5.54 -22.60 -0.74
C ARG A 372 -7.06 -22.71 -0.94
N ASP A 373 -7.76 -21.58 -0.98
CA ASP A 373 -9.23 -21.57 -0.96
C ASP A 373 -9.89 -21.64 -2.35
N ARG A 374 -9.12 -21.74 -3.44
CA ARG A 374 -9.59 -21.60 -4.83
C ARG A 374 -10.76 -22.54 -5.21
N PHE A 375 -10.83 -23.70 -4.57
CA PHE A 375 -11.91 -24.69 -4.76
C PHE A 375 -12.64 -25.06 -3.46
N ARG A 376 -12.25 -24.46 -2.31
CA ARG A 376 -12.83 -24.80 -1.00
C ARG A 376 -14.15 -24.07 -0.73
N VAL A 377 -14.26 -22.83 -1.20
CA VAL A 377 -15.53 -22.08 -1.28
C VAL A 377 -15.82 -21.79 -2.74
N ASN A 378 -16.21 -22.83 -3.49
CA ASN A 378 -16.57 -22.70 -4.89
C ASN A 378 -18.10 -22.57 -5.04
N LEU A 379 -18.55 -21.51 -5.71
CA LEU A 379 -19.96 -21.32 -6.05
C LEU A 379 -20.51 -22.49 -6.87
N THR A 380 -19.73 -23.09 -7.77
CA THR A 380 -20.14 -24.29 -8.53
C THR A 380 -20.59 -25.41 -7.57
N ARG A 381 -19.75 -25.76 -6.59
CA ARG A 381 -20.04 -26.80 -5.60
C ARG A 381 -21.16 -26.40 -4.62
N ALA A 382 -21.27 -25.12 -4.28
CA ALA A 382 -22.36 -24.59 -3.44
C ALA A 382 -23.70 -24.53 -4.20
N SER A 383 -23.67 -24.47 -5.53
CA SER A 383 -24.82 -24.57 -6.43
C SER A 383 -25.13 -26.02 -6.86
N GLY A 384 -24.39 -27.02 -6.35
CA GLY A 384 -24.63 -28.44 -6.63
C GLY A 384 -24.14 -28.94 -7.99
N LEU A 385 -23.20 -28.22 -8.62
CA LEU A 385 -22.52 -28.58 -9.88
C LEU A 385 -21.11 -29.15 -9.64
#